data_AF-A0A963JQC6-F1
#
_entry.id   AF-A0A963JQC6-F1
#
_cell.length_a   1.000
_cell.length_b   1.000
_cell.length_c   1.000
_cell.angle_alpha   90.00
_cell.angle_beta   90.00
_cell.angle_gamma   90.00
#
_symmetry.space_group_name_H-M   'P 1'
#
loop_
_entity.id
_entity.type
_entity.pdbx_description
1 polymer ?
#
loop_
_entity_poly.entity_id
_entity_poly.type
_entity_poly.pdbx_seq_one_letter_code
_entity_poly.pdbx_strand_id
1 'polypeptide(L)'
;MFTKKHTKLTKVAAQVSTVAVAALFGTQVYAADAVFFTESWTGGDKSLDGGSTTISATGIGNNHAYTDNPALNNSAWGHAGAWFTFENQLGGSDVNVSVNGAAGFVPGVTVWATDGVFDGGTTSFGGEIPTGTTGIPGTPHAFNATGSQGDAGTLWMQDGQGGNVLSTLGYAVSNPAINVSSGAWGESIQAGAHAVDGTLASGSTSANSASLTFDNLAAGWYTVYIGGTDAGSTGGGYDLVVSAVPEAETWAMLLAGLGLIGWRLRKNQSREVSNMIPA
;
A
#
# COMPACT_ATOMS: atom_id res chain seq x y z
N MET A 1 55.20 -22.80 -34.41
CA MET A 1 53.79 -23.10 -34.76
C MET A 1 53.09 -23.49 -33.46
N PHE A 2 52.50 -22.52 -32.76
CA PHE A 2 51.90 -22.72 -31.43
C PHE A 2 50.37 -22.64 -31.55
N THR A 3 49.69 -23.75 -31.25
CA THR A 3 48.24 -23.89 -31.34
C THR A 3 47.60 -23.47 -30.01
N LYS A 4 46.95 -22.30 -29.95
CA LYS A 4 46.13 -21.88 -28.80
C LYS A 4 44.77 -22.58 -28.86
N LYS A 5 44.48 -23.43 -27.87
CA LYS A 5 43.12 -23.91 -27.59
C LYS A 5 42.36 -22.81 -26.84
N HIS A 6 41.25 -22.35 -27.39
CA HIS A 6 40.29 -21.49 -26.71
C HIS A 6 39.15 -22.33 -26.14
N THR A 7 39.09 -22.46 -24.82
CA THR A 7 37.95 -23.04 -24.11
C THR A 7 36.96 -21.91 -23.80
N LYS A 8 35.75 -21.95 -24.37
CA LYS A 8 34.66 -21.02 -24.02
C LYS A 8 34.06 -21.46 -22.68
N LEU A 9 34.20 -20.63 -21.65
CA LEU A 9 33.48 -20.75 -20.39
C LEU A 9 32.25 -19.83 -20.45
N THR A 10 31.08 -20.44 -20.56
CA THR A 10 29.79 -19.76 -20.46
C THR A 10 29.55 -19.41 -19.00
N LYS A 11 29.57 -18.12 -18.64
CA LYS A 11 29.19 -17.64 -17.30
C LYS A 11 27.68 -17.41 -17.29
N VAL A 12 26.94 -18.31 -16.64
CA VAL A 12 25.58 -18.01 -16.17
C VAL A 12 25.76 -17.39 -14.79
N ALA A 13 25.53 -16.08 -14.68
CA ALA A 13 25.49 -15.39 -13.40
C ALA A 13 24.03 -15.39 -12.91
N ALA A 14 23.73 -16.25 -11.95
CA ALA A 14 22.54 -16.10 -11.12
C ALA A 14 22.84 -15.01 -10.08
N GLN A 15 22.27 -13.83 -10.24
CA GLN A 15 22.23 -12.83 -9.18
C GLN A 15 21.19 -13.28 -8.16
N VAL A 16 21.66 -13.83 -7.04
CA VAL A 16 20.85 -14.01 -5.84
C VAL A 16 21.17 -12.85 -4.93
N SER A 17 20.27 -11.89 -4.84
CA SER A 17 20.36 -10.79 -3.88
C SER A 17 19.81 -11.27 -2.55
N THR A 18 20.68 -11.76 -1.66
CA THR A 18 20.35 -11.93 -0.25
C THR A 18 20.40 -10.56 0.44
N VAL A 19 19.23 -10.00 0.76
CA VAL A 19 19.10 -8.88 1.70
C VAL A 19 19.21 -9.47 3.10
N ALA A 20 20.35 -9.25 3.76
CA ALA A 20 20.50 -9.55 5.19
C ALA A 20 20.07 -8.32 5.99
N VAL A 21 18.90 -8.40 6.62
CA VAL A 21 18.44 -7.39 7.58
C VAL A 21 19.09 -7.69 8.93
N ALA A 22 20.02 -6.83 9.36
CA ALA A 22 20.51 -6.83 10.72
C ALA A 22 19.59 -5.93 11.57
N ALA A 23 18.65 -6.53 12.29
CA ALA A 23 17.85 -5.82 13.28
C ALA A 23 18.69 -5.57 14.55
N LEU A 24 19.06 -4.31 14.79
CA LEU A 24 19.56 -3.85 16.09
C LEU A 24 18.36 -3.39 16.90
N PHE A 25 17.89 -4.23 17.83
CA PHE A 25 16.80 -3.90 18.74
C PHE A 25 17.22 -2.80 19.73
N GLY A 26 16.78 -1.57 19.48
CA GLY A 26 16.73 -0.52 20.49
C GLY A 26 15.33 -0.47 21.09
N THR A 27 15.15 -0.91 22.34
CA THR A 27 13.87 -0.79 23.04
C THR A 27 13.70 0.64 23.56
N GLN A 28 13.24 1.54 22.71
CA GLN A 28 12.68 2.79 23.17
C GLN A 28 11.17 2.61 23.35
N VAL A 29 10.72 2.62 24.61
CA VAL A 29 9.30 2.50 24.94
C VAL A 29 8.67 3.89 24.79
N TYR A 30 8.33 4.26 23.56
CA TYR A 30 7.50 5.43 23.31
C TYR A 30 6.04 5.10 23.62
N ALA A 31 5.29 6.07 24.16
CA ALA A 31 3.85 5.89 24.35
C ALA A 31 3.18 5.85 22.98
N ALA A 32 2.60 4.68 22.66
CA ALA A 32 1.73 4.41 21.52
C ALA A 32 0.39 5.19 21.61
N ASP A 33 -0.46 5.09 20.59
CA ASP A 33 -1.79 5.71 20.49
C ASP A 33 -1.82 7.22 20.21
N ALA A 34 -0.85 7.75 19.46
CA ALA A 34 -0.89 9.16 19.05
C ALA A 34 -1.99 9.48 18.04
N VAL A 35 -2.38 8.51 17.21
CA VAL A 35 -3.56 8.58 16.34
C VAL A 35 -4.54 7.44 16.67
N PHE A 36 -5.82 7.69 16.44
CA PHE A 36 -6.87 6.69 16.66
C PHE A 36 -7.19 5.95 15.38
N PHE A 37 -7.38 4.63 15.49
CA PHE A 37 -7.77 3.81 14.37
C PHE A 37 -9.25 3.94 14.04
N THR A 38 -9.55 3.86 12.75
CA THR A 38 -10.92 3.82 12.25
C THR A 38 -11.45 2.36 12.17
N GLU A 39 -10.65 1.35 12.57
CA GLU A 39 -10.84 -0.11 12.32
C GLU A 39 -12.30 -0.58 12.36
N SER A 40 -12.98 -0.44 11.23
CA SER A 40 -14.35 -0.87 11.00
C SER A 40 -14.40 -1.59 9.64
N TRP A 41 -13.51 -2.58 9.48
CA TRP A 41 -13.53 -3.46 8.32
C TRP A 41 -14.89 -4.16 8.24
N THR A 42 -15.42 -4.25 7.03
CA THR A 42 -16.70 -4.92 6.74
C THR A 42 -16.55 -6.39 7.08
N GLY A 43 -17.37 -6.87 8.01
CA GLY A 43 -17.27 -8.25 8.52
C GLY A 43 -16.23 -8.44 9.63
N GLY A 44 -15.44 -7.42 9.98
CA GLY A 44 -14.43 -7.47 11.03
C GLY A 44 -13.09 -8.08 10.62
N ASP A 45 -13.02 -8.66 9.43
CA ASP A 45 -11.79 -9.27 8.90
C ASP A 45 -10.80 -8.20 8.44
N LYS A 46 -9.56 -8.32 8.89
CA LYS A 46 -8.45 -7.43 8.52
C LYS A 46 -7.24 -8.18 7.98
N SER A 47 -7.43 -9.43 7.57
CA SER A 47 -6.37 -10.29 7.06
C SER A 47 -6.72 -10.71 5.64
N LEU A 48 -5.73 -10.64 4.74
CA LEU A 48 -5.78 -11.33 3.46
C LEU A 48 -5.23 -12.73 3.67
N ASP A 49 -6.06 -13.74 3.48
CA ASP A 49 -5.68 -15.14 3.66
C ASP A 49 -6.40 -16.07 2.64
N GLY A 50 -6.19 -17.38 2.76
CA GLY A 50 -6.81 -18.35 1.85
C GLY A 50 -8.33 -18.44 1.94
N GLY A 51 -8.93 -17.91 3.02
CA GLY A 51 -10.38 -17.81 3.22
C GLY A 51 -10.97 -16.49 2.74
N SER A 52 -10.20 -15.39 2.80
CA SER A 52 -10.59 -14.06 2.33
C SER A 52 -9.44 -13.36 1.62
N THR A 53 -9.52 -13.27 0.29
CA THR A 53 -8.53 -12.55 -0.54
C THR A 53 -8.89 -11.08 -0.72
N THR A 54 -9.94 -10.58 -0.07
CA THR A 54 -10.39 -9.19 -0.18
C THR A 54 -11.03 -8.75 1.12
N ILE A 55 -10.60 -7.60 1.63
CA ILE A 55 -11.20 -6.89 2.76
C ILE A 55 -11.62 -5.50 2.31
N SER A 56 -12.67 -4.97 2.91
CA SER A 56 -13.20 -3.66 2.55
C SER A 56 -13.71 -2.89 3.76
N ALA A 57 -13.59 -1.58 3.74
CA ALA A 57 -14.16 -0.69 4.75
C ALA A 57 -14.86 0.48 4.07
N THR A 58 -15.76 1.13 4.78
CA THR A 58 -16.38 2.39 4.34
C THR A 58 -16.16 3.46 5.39
N GLY A 59 -16.10 4.70 4.97
CA GLY A 59 -15.86 5.82 5.89
C GLY A 59 -16.34 7.14 5.34
N ILE A 60 -16.21 8.19 6.15
CA ILE A 60 -16.44 9.58 5.74
C ILE A 60 -15.12 10.32 5.92
N GLY A 61 -14.59 10.86 4.83
CA GLY A 61 -13.31 11.57 4.82
C GLY A 61 -13.48 13.09 4.78
N ASN A 62 -12.61 13.78 5.50
CA ASN A 62 -12.41 15.23 5.37
C ASN A 62 -11.81 15.57 3.99
N ASN A 63 -12.11 16.75 3.45
CA ASN A 63 -11.71 17.19 2.11
C ASN A 63 -10.20 17.44 1.91
N HIS A 64 -9.44 17.75 2.96
CA HIS A 64 -8.02 18.11 2.88
C HIS A 64 -7.20 17.53 4.05
N ALA A 65 -7.60 16.38 4.60
CA ALA A 65 -6.82 15.74 5.65
C ALA A 65 -5.49 15.18 5.14
N TYR A 66 -5.39 14.80 3.86
CA TYR A 66 -4.18 14.18 3.32
C TYR A 66 -3.19 15.20 2.74
N THR A 67 -3.67 16.17 1.96
CA THR A 67 -2.87 17.28 1.44
C THR A 67 -3.77 18.49 1.19
N ASP A 68 -3.18 19.59 0.73
CA ASP A 68 -3.87 20.84 0.37
C ASP A 68 -4.49 21.53 1.60
N ASN A 69 -4.03 21.16 2.80
CA ASN A 69 -4.43 21.81 4.03
C ASN A 69 -3.66 23.13 4.22
N PRO A 70 -4.29 24.30 4.04
CA PRO A 70 -3.59 25.57 4.15
C PRO A 70 -3.10 25.86 5.58
N ALA A 71 -3.74 25.30 6.61
CA ALA A 71 -3.32 25.47 8.00
C ALA A 71 -2.05 24.68 8.34
N LEU A 72 -1.71 23.67 7.53
CA LEU A 72 -0.57 22.78 7.73
C LEU A 72 0.43 22.88 6.57
N ASN A 73 0.48 24.01 5.87
CA ASN A 73 1.34 24.21 4.69
C ASN A 73 1.23 23.05 3.67
N ASN A 74 0.00 22.63 3.38
CA ASN A 74 -0.37 21.52 2.50
C ASN A 74 -0.06 20.11 3.01
N SER A 75 0.58 19.96 4.19
CA SER A 75 0.87 18.65 4.77
C SER A 75 -0.36 17.96 5.35
N ALA A 76 -0.22 16.66 5.61
CA ALA A 76 -1.30 15.82 6.12
C ALA A 76 -1.64 16.12 7.58
N TRP A 77 -2.89 15.84 7.96
CA TRP A 77 -3.43 15.97 9.30
C TRP A 77 -3.75 14.60 9.90
N GLY A 78 -2.87 14.09 10.76
CA GLY A 78 -2.97 12.73 11.30
C GLY A 78 -4.26 12.42 12.04
N HIS A 79 -4.89 13.42 12.68
CA HIS A 79 -6.15 13.26 13.43
C HIS A 79 -7.44 13.47 12.62
N ALA A 80 -7.35 14.00 11.39
CA ALA A 80 -8.52 14.28 10.55
C ALA A 80 -8.69 13.29 9.39
N GLY A 81 -7.67 12.47 9.12
CA GLY A 81 -7.77 11.33 8.21
C GLY A 81 -8.22 10.06 8.92
N ALA A 82 -8.23 8.96 8.17
CA ALA A 82 -8.60 7.65 8.66
C ALA A 82 -7.42 6.69 8.59
N TRP A 83 -7.23 5.91 9.66
CA TRP A 83 -6.15 4.94 9.79
C TRP A 83 -6.73 3.53 9.83
N PHE A 84 -6.18 2.65 9.01
CA PHE A 84 -6.52 1.23 8.95
C PHE A 84 -5.26 0.40 9.11
N THR A 85 -5.39 -0.80 9.68
CA THR A 85 -4.36 -1.84 9.62
C THR A 85 -4.91 -3.07 8.92
N PHE A 86 -4.03 -3.77 8.21
CA PHE A 86 -4.34 -5.09 7.68
C PHE A 86 -3.09 -5.98 7.71
N GLU A 87 -3.31 -7.28 7.69
CA GLU A 87 -2.27 -8.29 7.60
C GLU A 87 -2.35 -8.97 6.23
N ASN A 88 -1.23 -9.03 5.51
CA ASN A 88 -1.10 -9.93 4.38
C ASN A 88 -0.56 -11.27 4.88
N GLN A 89 -1.38 -12.32 4.87
CA GLN A 89 -0.91 -13.69 5.15
C GLN A 89 -0.62 -14.46 3.85
N LEU A 90 -1.01 -13.91 2.70
CA LEU A 90 -0.73 -14.41 1.35
C LEU A 90 0.63 -13.87 0.86
N GLY A 91 1.69 -14.06 1.64
CA GLY A 91 3.00 -13.50 1.33
C GLY A 91 3.48 -13.86 -0.07
N GLY A 92 3.98 -12.86 -0.80
CA GLY A 92 4.40 -13.00 -2.19
C GLY A 92 3.27 -12.79 -3.20
N SER A 93 2.03 -12.58 -2.77
CA SER A 93 0.96 -12.15 -3.67
C SER A 93 1.05 -10.67 -4.00
N ASP A 94 0.63 -10.30 -5.20
CA ASP A 94 0.40 -8.91 -5.56
C ASP A 94 -0.81 -8.39 -4.76
N VAL A 95 -0.73 -7.20 -4.20
CA VAL A 95 -1.80 -6.62 -3.37
C VAL A 95 -2.19 -5.26 -3.91
N ASN A 96 -3.48 -5.07 -4.15
CA ASN A 96 -4.06 -3.80 -4.55
C ASN A 96 -4.77 -3.14 -3.36
N VAL A 97 -4.41 -1.90 -3.06
CA VAL A 97 -5.08 -1.00 -2.13
C VAL A 97 -5.78 0.08 -2.96
N SER A 98 -7.10 0.20 -2.81
CA SER A 98 -7.88 1.17 -3.58
C SER A 98 -8.88 1.91 -2.70
N VAL A 99 -9.02 3.20 -2.98
CA VAL A 99 -9.98 4.09 -2.34
C VAL A 99 -10.86 4.70 -3.42
N ASN A 100 -12.17 4.53 -3.30
CA ASN A 100 -13.16 5.13 -4.19
C ASN A 100 -14.06 6.06 -3.38
N GLY A 101 -13.97 7.35 -3.67
CA GLY A 101 -14.78 8.40 -3.06
C GLY A 101 -16.11 8.61 -3.75
N ALA A 102 -17.10 9.07 -2.97
CA ALA A 102 -18.25 9.77 -3.52
C ALA A 102 -17.81 11.07 -4.22
N ALA A 103 -18.69 11.68 -5.01
CA ALA A 103 -18.37 12.84 -5.86
C ALA A 103 -17.66 14.02 -5.13
N GLY A 104 -17.92 14.19 -3.82
CA GLY A 104 -17.31 15.25 -3.02
C GLY A 104 -15.95 14.91 -2.40
N PHE A 105 -15.50 13.66 -2.48
CA PHE A 105 -14.26 13.18 -1.85
C PHE A 105 -13.18 12.88 -2.90
N VAL A 106 -12.07 13.62 -2.83
CA VAL A 106 -10.92 13.50 -3.73
C VAL A 106 -9.78 12.83 -2.95
N PRO A 107 -9.61 11.50 -3.03
CA PRO A 107 -8.82 10.75 -2.05
C PRO A 107 -7.31 10.93 -2.19
N GLY A 108 -6.63 10.74 -1.08
CA GLY A 108 -5.20 10.51 -0.97
C GLY A 108 -4.99 9.30 -0.08
N VAL A 109 -3.99 8.49 -0.40
CA VAL A 109 -3.69 7.26 0.32
C VAL A 109 -2.19 7.04 0.41
N THR A 110 -1.72 6.60 1.58
CA THR A 110 -0.36 6.08 1.76
C THR A 110 -0.43 4.71 2.43
N VAL A 111 0.48 3.83 2.05
CA VAL A 111 0.65 2.51 2.64
C VAL A 111 2.05 2.37 3.21
N TRP A 112 2.13 1.85 4.42
CA TRP A 112 3.39 1.55 5.12
C TRP A 112 3.43 0.09 5.56
N ALA A 113 4.63 -0.49 5.60
CA ALA A 113 4.89 -1.76 6.29
C ALA A 113 5.19 -1.51 7.77
N THR A 114 4.72 -2.39 8.65
CA THR A 114 4.85 -2.25 10.11
C THR A 114 5.33 -3.53 10.78
N ASP A 115 6.02 -3.41 11.92
CA ASP A 115 6.38 -4.54 12.78
C ASP A 115 5.21 -4.87 13.71
N GLY A 116 4.32 -5.75 13.23
CA GLY A 116 3.05 -6.02 13.89
C GLY A 116 1.97 -4.98 13.56
N VAL A 117 0.82 -5.08 14.23
CA VAL A 117 -0.28 -4.11 14.09
C VAL A 117 0.26 -2.71 14.40
N PHE A 118 0.01 -1.73 13.52
CA PHE A 118 0.43 -0.35 13.78
C PHE A 118 -0.07 0.09 15.15
N ASP A 119 0.79 0.74 15.92
CA ASP A 119 0.52 1.13 17.31
C ASP A 119 0.00 2.58 17.45
N GLY A 120 -0.15 3.28 16.33
CA GLY A 120 -0.61 4.66 16.31
C GLY A 120 0.47 5.68 16.65
N GLY A 121 1.75 5.27 16.75
CA GLY A 121 2.90 6.13 16.97
C GLY A 121 2.86 6.92 18.28
N THR A 122 3.72 7.94 18.40
CA THR A 122 3.86 8.75 19.62
C THR A 122 3.63 10.24 19.41
N THR A 123 3.01 10.90 20.40
CA THR A 123 2.88 12.37 20.45
C THR A 123 4.12 13.04 21.04
N SER A 124 5.05 12.25 21.60
CA SER A 124 6.18 12.74 22.39
C SER A 124 7.46 12.94 21.57
N PHE A 125 7.35 13.13 20.25
CA PHE A 125 8.50 13.36 19.38
C PHE A 125 8.88 14.85 19.34
N GLY A 126 9.37 15.37 20.47
CA GLY A 126 9.74 16.78 20.63
C GLY A 126 10.91 17.28 19.76
N GLY A 127 11.46 16.42 18.88
CA GLY A 127 12.56 16.74 17.97
C GLY A 127 12.12 17.14 16.55
N GLU A 128 10.87 16.87 16.16
CA GLU A 128 10.36 17.22 14.83
C GLU A 128 9.59 18.53 14.88
N ILE A 129 10.23 19.59 14.39
CA ILE A 129 9.61 20.92 14.28
C ILE A 129 9.27 21.16 12.80
N PRO A 130 8.02 21.49 12.45
CA PRO A 130 7.65 21.87 11.10
C PRO A 130 8.53 23.03 10.59
N THR A 131 9.04 22.88 9.38
CA THR A 131 9.82 23.89 8.66
C THR A 131 8.94 25.08 8.24
N GLY A 132 9.55 26.27 8.17
CA GLY A 132 9.06 27.38 7.35
C GLY A 132 7.86 28.19 7.87
N THR A 133 7.16 27.77 8.94
CA THR A 133 5.96 28.51 9.38
C THR A 133 5.71 28.42 10.88
N THR A 134 5.65 29.57 11.56
CA THR A 134 5.26 29.64 12.98
C THR A 134 3.79 29.25 13.15
N GLY A 135 3.50 28.36 14.09
CA GLY A 135 2.11 28.01 14.47
C GLY A 135 1.55 26.73 13.82
N ILE A 136 2.32 26.06 12.96
CA ILE A 136 1.97 24.69 12.54
C ILE A 136 2.24 23.74 13.72
N PRO A 137 1.26 22.92 14.13
CA PRO A 137 1.47 21.93 15.18
C PRO A 137 2.39 20.81 14.70
N GLY A 138 3.14 20.21 15.62
CA GLY A 138 4.05 19.10 15.30
C GLY A 138 3.32 17.79 14.98
N THR A 139 4.11 16.72 14.83
CA THR A 139 3.61 15.36 14.62
C THR A 139 2.83 14.85 15.84
N PRO A 140 1.76 14.05 15.66
CA PRO A 140 1.16 13.64 14.37
C PRO A 140 0.13 14.63 13.80
N HIS A 141 -0.09 15.79 14.42
CA HIS A 141 -1.14 16.71 13.99
C HIS A 141 -0.86 17.27 12.59
N ALA A 142 0.36 17.71 12.32
CA ALA A 142 0.87 17.80 10.94
C ALA A 142 1.88 16.67 10.74
N PHE A 143 1.88 16.01 9.60
CA PHE A 143 2.90 14.99 9.32
C PHE A 143 3.17 14.83 7.83
N ASN A 144 4.28 14.17 7.52
CA ASN A 144 4.72 13.91 6.17
C ASN A 144 4.16 12.57 5.68
N ALA A 145 3.01 12.59 5.00
CA ALA A 145 2.36 11.38 4.49
C ALA A 145 3.00 10.83 3.20
N THR A 146 3.90 11.57 2.55
CA THR A 146 4.46 11.21 1.22
C THR A 146 5.95 10.85 1.26
N GLY A 147 6.62 11.15 2.38
CA GLY A 147 8.04 10.95 2.58
C GLY A 147 8.43 9.53 2.91
N SER A 148 9.74 9.29 2.80
CA SER A 148 10.36 8.05 3.25
C SER A 148 10.41 8.00 4.77
N GLN A 149 10.36 6.79 5.33
CA GLN A 149 10.51 6.63 6.76
C GLN A 149 11.91 7.08 7.20
N GLY A 150 11.96 8.03 8.14
CA GLY A 150 13.20 8.71 8.55
C GLY A 150 13.29 10.16 8.09
N ASP A 151 12.43 10.58 7.15
CA ASP A 151 12.28 11.98 6.78
C ASP A 151 11.61 12.77 7.91
N ALA A 152 11.80 14.09 7.91
CA ALA A 152 11.07 14.98 8.81
C ALA A 152 9.55 14.80 8.62
N GLY A 153 8.82 14.80 9.74
CA GLY A 153 7.39 14.56 9.80
C GLY A 153 7.00 13.08 9.81
N THR A 154 7.96 12.14 9.86
CA THR A 154 7.70 10.69 9.86
C THR A 154 8.23 9.97 11.11
N LEU A 155 9.09 10.60 11.91
CA LEU A 155 9.79 9.90 12.99
C LEU A 155 8.86 9.46 14.13
N TRP A 156 7.78 10.21 14.35
CA TRP A 156 6.74 9.89 15.34
C TRP A 156 6.10 8.51 15.18
N MET A 157 6.14 7.92 13.99
CA MET A 157 5.57 6.61 13.67
C MET A 157 6.65 5.55 13.40
N GLN A 158 7.93 5.94 13.31
CA GLN A 158 9.02 5.03 12.94
C GLN A 158 9.30 3.97 14.01
N ASP A 159 9.58 2.76 13.56
CA ASP A 159 10.13 1.69 14.38
C ASP A 159 11.42 2.12 15.12
N GLY A 160 11.45 1.89 16.42
CA GLY A 160 12.55 2.27 17.30
C GLY A 160 12.70 3.78 17.60
N GLN A 161 11.85 4.65 17.02
CA GLN A 161 11.84 6.09 17.35
C GLN A 161 10.50 6.60 17.88
N GLY A 162 9.36 6.04 17.50
CA GLY A 162 8.08 6.59 17.95
C GLY A 162 6.87 5.70 17.75
N GLY A 163 6.96 4.74 16.84
CA GLY A 163 5.96 3.69 16.66
C GLY A 163 6.65 2.42 16.18
N ASN A 164 5.98 1.70 15.28
CA ASN A 164 6.47 0.46 14.69
C ASN A 164 6.41 0.45 13.15
N VAL A 165 6.40 1.61 12.50
CA VAL A 165 6.48 1.69 11.03
C VAL A 165 7.89 1.45 10.54
N LEU A 166 8.04 0.48 9.64
CA LEU A 166 9.32 0.07 9.07
C LEU A 166 9.69 0.89 7.83
N SER A 167 8.73 1.11 6.92
CA SER A 167 8.96 1.81 5.65
C SER A 167 7.67 2.33 5.03
N THR A 168 7.77 3.42 4.27
CA THR A 168 6.73 3.93 3.37
C THR A 168 6.83 3.19 2.05
N LEU A 169 5.77 2.49 1.62
CA LEU A 169 5.79 1.72 0.38
C LEU A 169 5.51 2.61 -0.83
N GLY A 170 4.42 3.35 -0.73
CA GLY A 170 3.96 4.22 -1.80
C GLY A 170 2.75 5.04 -1.39
N TYR A 171 2.47 6.05 -2.19
CA TYR A 171 1.35 6.94 -1.99
C TYR A 171 0.66 7.32 -3.29
N ALA A 172 -0.60 7.73 -3.20
CA ALA A 172 -1.36 8.26 -4.32
C ALA A 172 -2.17 9.49 -3.91
N VAL A 173 -2.18 10.51 -4.76
CA VAL A 173 -2.86 11.79 -4.56
C VAL A 173 -3.75 12.11 -5.75
N SER A 174 -5.06 12.13 -5.54
CA SER A 174 -6.04 12.29 -6.64
C SER A 174 -6.18 13.71 -7.15
N ASN A 175 -5.95 14.74 -6.33
CA ASN A 175 -6.06 16.12 -6.78
C ASN A 175 -4.99 16.45 -7.85
N PRO A 176 -5.35 16.69 -9.11
CA PRO A 176 -4.35 16.97 -10.15
C PRO A 176 -3.73 18.37 -10.04
N ALA A 177 -4.34 19.27 -9.26
CA ALA A 177 -3.84 20.63 -9.07
C ALA A 177 -2.71 20.72 -8.05
N ILE A 178 -2.47 19.67 -7.25
CA ILE A 178 -1.48 19.69 -6.18
C ILE A 178 -0.10 19.27 -6.69
N ASN A 179 0.84 20.21 -6.66
CA ASN A 179 2.27 19.97 -6.84
C ASN A 179 3.02 20.96 -5.95
N VAL A 180 3.36 20.52 -4.74
CA VAL A 180 4.01 21.34 -3.70
C VAL A 180 5.45 20.91 -3.60
N SER A 181 6.40 21.84 -3.78
CA SER A 181 7.83 21.55 -3.70
C SER A 181 8.41 21.58 -2.28
N SER A 182 7.64 22.08 -1.31
CA SER A 182 8.02 22.12 0.10
C SER A 182 6.77 22.27 0.99
N GLY A 183 6.31 21.16 1.55
CA GLY A 183 5.29 21.15 2.60
C GLY A 183 5.85 21.62 3.95
N ALA A 184 5.08 21.42 5.03
CA ALA A 184 5.49 21.80 6.38
C ALA A 184 6.75 21.06 6.85
N TRP A 185 7.09 19.92 6.27
CA TRP A 185 8.24 19.11 6.63
C TRP A 185 9.37 19.15 5.59
N GLY A 186 9.26 20.05 4.60
CA GLY A 186 10.17 20.11 3.46
C GLY A 186 9.93 19.00 2.43
N GLU A 187 8.83 18.25 2.57
CA GLU A 187 8.42 17.20 1.66
C GLU A 187 7.92 17.77 0.33
N SER A 188 8.08 16.98 -0.73
CA SER A 188 7.43 17.26 -2.00
C SER A 188 6.13 16.47 -2.09
N ILE A 189 5.02 17.14 -2.39
CA ILE A 189 3.72 16.51 -2.57
C ILE A 189 3.35 16.60 -4.05
N GLN A 190 3.19 15.45 -4.69
CA GLN A 190 2.91 15.35 -6.12
C GLN A 190 1.60 14.61 -6.36
N ALA A 191 0.80 15.11 -7.30
CA ALA A 191 -0.37 14.39 -7.81
C ALA A 191 0.04 13.08 -8.49
N GLY A 192 -0.87 12.10 -8.51
CA GLY A 192 -0.63 10.77 -9.09
C GLY A 192 -0.18 9.74 -8.05
N ALA A 193 0.25 8.57 -8.52
CA ALA A 193 0.74 7.48 -7.70
C ALA A 193 2.26 7.36 -7.78
N HIS A 194 2.91 7.19 -6.63
CA HIS A 194 4.36 7.28 -6.48
C HIS A 194 4.89 6.17 -5.58
N ALA A 195 5.98 5.54 -6.01
CA ALA A 195 6.74 4.62 -5.19
C ALA A 195 7.65 5.40 -4.22
N VAL A 196 7.81 4.91 -3.00
CA VAL A 196 8.74 5.50 -2.03
C VAL A 196 9.92 4.56 -1.74
N ASP A 197 9.66 3.28 -1.50
CA ASP A 197 10.70 2.26 -1.27
C ASP A 197 10.99 1.36 -2.49
N GLY A 198 10.24 1.53 -3.59
CA GLY A 198 10.35 0.74 -4.81
C GLY A 198 9.49 -0.53 -4.86
N THR A 199 8.67 -0.80 -3.83
CA THR A 199 7.75 -1.96 -3.77
C THR A 199 6.49 -1.74 -4.62
N LEU A 200 6.15 -0.50 -4.95
CA LEU A 200 5.00 -0.17 -5.78
C LEU A 200 5.25 -0.57 -7.25
N ALA A 201 4.38 -1.40 -7.79
CA ALA A 201 4.44 -1.86 -9.17
C ALA A 201 3.68 -0.95 -10.13
N SER A 202 2.48 -0.55 -9.72
CA SER A 202 1.65 0.39 -10.46
C SER A 202 0.69 1.12 -9.53
N GLY A 203 0.16 2.24 -10.00
CA GLY A 203 -0.88 2.97 -9.31
C GLY A 203 -1.63 3.87 -10.27
N SER A 204 -2.81 4.31 -9.86
CA SER A 204 -3.63 5.18 -10.67
C SER A 204 -4.42 6.15 -9.80
N THR A 205 -4.72 7.31 -10.37
CA THR A 205 -5.61 8.27 -9.74
C THR A 205 -6.63 8.79 -10.74
N SER A 206 -7.80 9.11 -10.24
CA SER A 206 -8.84 9.88 -10.91
C SER A 206 -9.45 10.87 -9.92
N ALA A 207 -10.37 11.72 -10.37
CA ALA A 207 -10.99 12.75 -9.54
C ALA A 207 -11.54 12.23 -8.19
N ASN A 208 -12.02 10.99 -8.13
CA ASN A 208 -12.57 10.42 -6.89
C ASN A 208 -12.00 9.02 -6.60
N SER A 209 -10.84 8.66 -7.17
CA SER A 209 -10.23 7.37 -6.87
C SER A 209 -8.71 7.44 -6.81
N ALA A 210 -8.14 6.62 -5.94
CA ALA A 210 -6.71 6.39 -5.82
C ALA A 210 -6.46 4.89 -5.64
N SER A 211 -5.50 4.33 -6.37
CA SER A 211 -5.10 2.92 -6.25
C SER A 211 -3.60 2.74 -6.27
N LEU A 212 -3.13 1.77 -5.49
CA LEU A 212 -1.74 1.35 -5.40
C LEU A 212 -1.70 -0.18 -5.48
N THR A 213 -0.92 -0.72 -6.41
CA THR A 213 -0.70 -2.15 -6.55
C THR A 213 0.77 -2.44 -6.26
N PHE A 214 1.00 -3.28 -5.26
CA PHE A 214 2.32 -3.72 -4.82
C PHE A 214 2.58 -5.12 -5.36
N ASP A 215 3.73 -5.32 -6.02
CA ASP A 215 4.11 -6.62 -6.53
C ASP A 215 4.75 -7.46 -5.43
N ASN A 216 4.39 -8.74 -5.35
CA ASN A 216 4.97 -9.70 -4.42
C ASN A 216 5.03 -9.17 -2.97
N LEU A 217 3.95 -8.56 -2.50
CA LEU A 217 3.92 -7.95 -1.17
C LEU A 217 4.20 -9.03 -0.12
N ALA A 218 5.18 -8.77 0.74
CA ALA A 218 5.59 -9.74 1.76
C ALA A 218 4.44 -10.12 2.69
N ALA A 219 4.56 -11.26 3.37
CA ALA A 219 3.68 -11.52 4.50
C ALA A 219 4.04 -10.55 5.64
N GLY A 220 3.03 -9.97 6.28
CA GLY A 220 3.25 -9.03 7.37
C GLY A 220 2.11 -8.05 7.57
N TRP A 221 2.35 -7.09 8.47
CA TRP A 221 1.41 -6.06 8.82
C TRP A 221 1.67 -4.77 8.04
N TYR A 222 0.56 -4.10 7.73
CA TYR A 222 0.55 -2.87 6.97
C TYR A 222 -0.43 -1.90 7.59
N THR A 223 -0.14 -0.60 7.45
CA THR A 223 -1.09 0.45 7.78
C THR A 223 -1.37 1.34 6.57
N VAL A 224 -2.61 1.82 6.50
CA VAL A 224 -3.11 2.67 5.43
C VAL A 224 -3.66 3.94 6.07
N TYR A 225 -3.22 5.09 5.55
CA TYR A 225 -3.79 6.39 5.89
C TYR A 225 -4.57 6.93 4.70
N ILE A 226 -5.79 7.40 4.95
CA ILE A 226 -6.70 7.95 3.94
C ILE A 226 -7.16 9.34 4.36
N GLY A 227 -7.15 10.28 3.43
CA GLY A 227 -7.76 11.60 3.62
C GLY A 227 -8.05 12.26 2.29
N GLY A 228 -8.78 13.38 2.30
CA GLY A 228 -9.01 14.17 1.10
C GLY A 228 -7.79 15.00 0.73
N THR A 229 -7.68 15.34 -0.55
CA THR A 229 -6.51 16.02 -1.15
C THR A 229 -6.84 17.37 -1.78
N ASP A 230 -8.07 17.86 -1.60
CA ASP A 230 -8.58 19.07 -2.25
C ASP A 230 -9.44 19.87 -1.26
N ALA A 231 -8.89 20.97 -0.74
CA ALA A 231 -9.59 21.85 0.20
C ALA A 231 -10.80 22.57 -0.42
N GLY A 232 -10.88 22.62 -1.75
CA GLY A 232 -12.05 23.11 -2.48
C GLY A 232 -13.20 22.11 -2.56
N SER A 233 -12.95 20.83 -2.27
CA SER A 233 -13.97 19.78 -2.25
C SER A 233 -14.78 19.79 -0.94
N THR A 234 -15.91 19.08 -0.91
CA THR A 234 -16.78 18.99 0.28
C THR A 234 -16.40 17.84 1.22
N GLY A 235 -15.51 16.96 0.81
CA GLY A 235 -15.29 15.67 1.45
C GLY A 235 -16.48 14.74 1.17
N GLY A 236 -16.54 13.61 1.88
CA GLY A 236 -17.66 12.69 1.73
C GLY A 236 -17.33 11.24 2.02
N GLY A 237 -18.27 10.37 1.68
CA GLY A 237 -18.12 8.94 1.82
C GLY A 237 -17.03 8.38 0.91
N TYR A 238 -16.41 7.28 1.34
CA TYR A 238 -15.50 6.49 0.52
C TYR A 238 -15.58 5.01 0.86
N ASP A 239 -15.18 4.19 -0.10
CA ASP A 239 -14.94 2.76 0.04
C ASP A 239 -13.43 2.50 -0.06
N LEU A 240 -12.87 1.83 0.95
CA LEU A 240 -11.54 1.25 0.94
C LEU A 240 -11.66 -0.23 0.58
N VAL A 241 -10.89 -0.70 -0.40
CA VAL A 241 -10.78 -2.12 -0.74
C VAL A 241 -9.31 -2.50 -0.81
N VAL A 242 -8.95 -3.54 -0.07
CA VAL A 242 -7.63 -4.18 -0.13
C VAL A 242 -7.83 -5.61 -0.61
N SER A 243 -7.17 -6.00 -1.69
CA SER A 243 -7.36 -7.30 -2.31
C SER A 243 -6.04 -7.90 -2.80
N ALA A 244 -5.85 -9.19 -2.55
CA ALA A 244 -4.81 -9.95 -3.23
C ALA A 244 -5.21 -10.16 -4.69
N VAL A 245 -4.30 -9.87 -5.61
CA VAL A 245 -4.46 -10.08 -7.04
C VAL A 245 -4.04 -11.51 -7.35
N PRO A 246 -4.92 -12.35 -7.94
CA PRO A 246 -4.56 -13.73 -8.22
C PRO A 246 -3.41 -13.80 -9.23
N GLU A 247 -2.35 -14.52 -8.87
CA GLU A 247 -1.18 -14.70 -9.73
C GLU A 247 -1.56 -15.30 -11.08
N ALA A 248 -0.81 -14.97 -12.14
CA ALA A 248 -1.00 -15.50 -13.49
C ALA A 248 -1.03 -17.04 -13.51
N GLU A 249 -0.29 -17.69 -12.61
CA GLU A 249 -0.24 -19.14 -12.46
C GLU A 249 -1.58 -19.73 -12.00
N THR A 250 -2.33 -19.02 -11.16
CA THR A 250 -3.67 -19.43 -10.71
C THR A 250 -4.63 -19.48 -11.89
N TRP A 251 -4.59 -18.48 -12.77
CA TRP A 251 -5.37 -18.46 -14.01
C TRP A 251 -4.95 -19.56 -14.97
N ALA A 252 -3.65 -19.79 -15.10
CA ALA A 252 -3.12 -20.88 -15.93
C ALA A 252 -3.58 -22.25 -15.43
N MET A 253 -3.57 -22.49 -14.12
CA MET A 253 -4.02 -23.74 -13.50
C MET A 253 -5.53 -23.92 -13.60
N LEU A 254 -6.32 -22.86 -13.43
CA LEU A 254 -7.76 -22.89 -13.66
C LEU A 254 -8.08 -23.24 -15.11
N LEU A 255 -7.43 -22.56 -16.07
CA LEU A 255 -7.60 -22.84 -17.50
C LEU A 255 -7.14 -24.25 -17.87
N ALA A 256 -6.03 -24.73 -17.30
CA ALA A 256 -5.57 -26.10 -17.49
C ALA A 256 -6.60 -27.11 -16.95
N GLY A 257 -7.15 -26.87 -15.76
CA GLY A 257 -8.19 -27.70 -15.15
C GLY A 257 -9.46 -27.74 -16.00
N LEU A 258 -9.95 -26.58 -16.47
CA LEU A 258 -11.10 -26.49 -17.37
C LEU A 258 -10.82 -27.17 -18.72
N GLY A 259 -9.61 -27.02 -19.25
CA GLY A 259 -9.16 -27.69 -20.47
C GLY A 259 -9.18 -29.22 -20.33
N LEU A 260 -8.73 -29.75 -19.20
CA LEU A 260 -8.77 -31.19 -18.86
C LEU A 260 -10.21 -31.71 -18.77
N ILE A 261 -11.12 -30.96 -18.14
CA ILE A 261 -12.55 -31.32 -18.04
C ILE A 261 -13.18 -31.33 -19.44
N GLY A 262 -12.98 -30.27 -20.23
CA GLY A 262 -13.49 -30.18 -21.60
C GLY A 262 -12.98 -31.30 -22.50
N TRP A 263 -11.69 -31.64 -22.40
CA TRP A 263 -11.10 -32.77 -23.13
C TRP A 263 -11.74 -34.11 -22.75
N ARG A 264 -11.98 -34.34 -21.46
CA ARG A 264 -12.62 -35.57 -20.97
C ARG A 264 -14.07 -35.70 -21.42
N LEU A 265 -14.85 -34.60 -21.40
CA LEU A 265 -16.23 -34.58 -21.89
C LEU A 265 -16.31 -34.87 -23.39
N ARG A 266 -15.40 -34.29 -24.19
CA ARG A 266 -15.30 -34.57 -25.63
C ARG A 266 -15.06 -36.05 -25.93
N LYS A 267 -14.16 -36.70 -25.18
CA LYS A 267 -13.82 -38.12 -25.37
C LYS A 267 -15.00 -39.06 -25.05
N ASN A 268 -15.87 -38.67 -24.13
CA ASN A 268 -17.07 -39.44 -23.80
C ASN A 268 -18.16 -39.33 -24.86
N GLN A 269 -18.35 -38.15 -25.47
CA GLN A 269 -19.30 -37.96 -26.57
C GLN A 269 -18.91 -38.73 -27.84
N SER A 270 -17.62 -38.84 -28.14
CA SER A 270 -17.14 -39.64 -29.28
C SER A 270 -17.38 -41.15 -29.13
N ARG A 271 -17.61 -41.64 -27.90
CA ARG A 271 -17.91 -43.07 -27.64
C ARG A 271 -19.39 -43.40 -27.80
N GLU A 272 -20.30 -42.47 -27.52
CA GLU A 272 -21.74 -42.69 -27.77
C GLU A 272 -22.09 -42.68 -29.26
N VAL A 273 -21.48 -41.81 -30.05
CA VAL A 273 -21.76 -41.71 -31.50
C VAL A 273 -21.32 -42.98 -32.26
N SER A 274 -20.25 -43.66 -31.82
CA SER A 274 -19.82 -44.93 -32.42
C SER A 274 -20.72 -46.13 -32.11
N ASN A 275 -21.58 -46.06 -31.09
CA ASN A 275 -22.52 -47.12 -30.74
C ASN A 275 -23.92 -46.95 -31.37
N MET A 276 -24.15 -45.90 -32.16
CA MET A 276 -25.43 -45.62 -32.83
C MET A 276 -25.44 -45.95 -34.33
N ILE A 277 -24.56 -46.84 -34.81
CA ILE A 277 -24.68 -47.39 -36.17
C ILE A 277 -25.57 -48.65 -36.06
N PRO A 278 -26.83 -48.65 -36.53
CA PRO A 278 -27.63 -49.87 -36.61
C PRO A 278 -27.12 -50.74 -37.77
N ALA A 279 -27.20 -52.06 -37.57
CA ALA A 279 -26.90 -53.10 -38.56
C ALA A 279 -27.83 -53.04 -39.79
#